data_AF-A0A3A5L514-F1
#
_entry.id   AF-A0A3A5L514-F1
#
_cell.length_a   1.000
_cell.length_b   1.000
_cell.length_c   1.000
_cell.angle_alpha   90.00
_cell.angle_beta   90.00
_cell.angle_gamma   90.00
#
_symmetry.space_group_name_H-M   'P 1'
#
loop_
_entity.id
_entity.type
_entity.pdbx_description
1 polymer ?
#
loop_
_entity_poly.entity_id
_entity_poly.type
_entity_poly.pdbx_seq_one_letter_code
_entity_poly.pdbx_strand_id
1 'polypeptide(L)'
;MNSKGFMLVTALLFLSLMMLLVLSQQQRVWLYHKSLNQLITKHRAVQVMEKKIRQIIEKGAFTAWPACLLPSDRANQVIERLLQGQGCPYEAKGLHYRFVIEALGTYPCMQSVVENRLHSTYHWRVTMASTDRDVLQIRFAQLVAEQPCTSRSPMFVKPGILSWRFLLA
;
A
#
# COMPACT_ATOMS: atom_id res chain seq x y z
N MET A 1 -37.11 -58.66 -16.08
CA MET A 1 -36.29 -57.43 -16.01
C MET A 1 -35.23 -57.65 -14.92
N ASN A 2 -33.96 -57.84 -15.29
CA ASN A 2 -32.93 -58.36 -14.38
C ASN A 2 -32.51 -57.32 -13.32
N SER A 3 -33.07 -57.47 -12.11
CA SER A 3 -32.82 -56.64 -10.92
C SER A 3 -31.33 -56.43 -10.59
N LYS A 4 -30.47 -57.41 -10.93
CA LYS A 4 -29.01 -57.34 -10.72
C LYS A 4 -28.32 -56.28 -11.59
N GLY A 5 -28.79 -56.06 -12.83
CA GLY A 5 -28.22 -55.05 -13.72
C GLY A 5 -28.57 -53.62 -13.28
N PHE A 6 -29.79 -53.44 -12.76
CA PHE A 6 -30.24 -52.15 -12.24
C PHE A 6 -29.47 -51.71 -10.98
N MET A 7 -29.15 -52.65 -10.08
CA MET A 7 -28.30 -52.36 -8.90
C MET A 7 -26.88 -51.93 -9.27
N LEU A 8 -26.29 -52.52 -10.31
CA LEU A 8 -24.95 -52.16 -10.76
C LEU A 8 -24.93 -50.72 -11.32
N VAL A 9 -25.92 -50.37 -12.14
CA VAL A 9 -26.02 -49.02 -12.74
C VAL A 9 -26.24 -47.96 -11.67
N THR A 10 -27.10 -48.20 -10.68
CA THR A 10 -27.31 -47.24 -9.58
C THR A 10 -26.05 -47.07 -8.74
N ALA A 11 -25.33 -48.16 -8.43
CA ALA A 11 -24.06 -48.09 -7.72
C ALA A 11 -22.99 -47.27 -8.48
N LEU A 12 -22.89 -47.48 -9.80
CA LEU A 12 -21.98 -46.70 -10.66
C LEU A 12 -22.37 -45.21 -10.70
N LEU A 13 -23.67 -44.91 -10.75
CA LEU A 13 -24.15 -43.52 -10.70
C LEU A 13 -23.80 -42.87 -9.37
N PHE A 14 -24.00 -43.54 -8.23
CA PHE A 14 -23.60 -43.01 -6.92
C PHE A 14 -22.09 -42.81 -6.81
N LEU A 15 -21.29 -43.77 -7.29
CA LEU A 15 -19.83 -43.63 -7.35
C LEU A 15 -19.40 -42.44 -8.21
N SER A 16 -20.01 -42.26 -9.38
CA SER A 16 -19.73 -41.12 -10.26
C SER A 16 -20.07 -39.79 -9.59
N LEU A 17 -21.20 -39.71 -8.88
CA LEU A 17 -21.62 -38.52 -8.14
C LEU A 17 -20.64 -38.20 -7.01
N MET A 18 -20.23 -39.22 -6.25
CA MET A 18 -19.24 -39.06 -5.17
C MET A 18 -17.90 -38.57 -5.72
N MET A 19 -17.42 -39.13 -6.82
CA MET A 19 -16.17 -38.69 -7.47
C MET A 19 -16.28 -37.24 -7.95
N LEU A 20 -17.42 -36.84 -8.53
CA LEU A 20 -17.65 -35.48 -9.00
C LEU A 20 -17.69 -34.47 -7.85
N LEU A 21 -18.29 -34.86 -6.71
CA LEU A 21 -18.29 -34.07 -5.49
C LEU A 21 -16.87 -33.89 -4.94
N VAL A 22 -16.07 -34.97 -4.88
CA VAL A 22 -14.67 -34.91 -4.43
C VAL A 22 -13.84 -33.99 -5.32
N LEU A 23 -13.95 -34.12 -6.65
CA LEU A 23 -13.29 -33.25 -7.62
C LEU A 23 -13.69 -31.78 -7.43
N SER A 24 -14.97 -31.50 -7.22
CA SER A 24 -15.47 -30.15 -6.96
C SER A 24 -14.87 -29.55 -5.68
N GLN A 25 -14.78 -30.33 -4.60
CA GLN A 25 -14.15 -29.86 -3.36
C GLN A 25 -12.66 -29.60 -3.53
N GLN A 26 -11.94 -30.47 -4.25
CA GLN A 26 -10.51 -30.28 -4.52
C GLN A 26 -10.26 -29.01 -5.34
N GLN A 27 -11.10 -28.74 -6.36
CA GLN A 27 -11.03 -27.50 -7.13
C GLN A 27 -11.25 -26.26 -6.25
N ARG A 28 -12.22 -26.30 -5.32
CA ARG A 28 -12.45 -25.21 -4.38
C ARG A 28 -11.23 -24.96 -3.49
N VAL A 29 -10.65 -26.01 -2.92
CA VAL A 29 -9.44 -25.88 -2.07
C VAL A 29 -8.28 -25.28 -2.87
N TRP A 30 -8.08 -25.72 -4.11
CA TRP A 30 -7.04 -25.18 -4.97
C TRP A 30 -7.24 -23.70 -5.29
N LEU A 31 -8.46 -23.29 -5.66
CA LEU A 31 -8.79 -21.90 -5.91
C LEU A 31 -8.61 -21.02 -4.66
N TYR A 32 -9.03 -21.53 -3.50
CA TYR A 32 -8.84 -20.84 -2.23
C TYR A 32 -7.36 -20.63 -1.92
N HIS A 33 -6.55 -21.67 -2.10
CA HIS A 33 -5.11 -21.58 -1.89
C HIS A 33 -4.43 -20.59 -2.84
N LYS A 34 -4.84 -20.56 -4.11
CA LYS A 34 -4.37 -19.59 -5.09
C LYS A 34 -4.70 -18.14 -4.68
N SER A 35 -5.95 -17.90 -4.27
CA SER A 35 -6.39 -16.58 -3.79
C SER A 35 -5.60 -16.13 -2.56
N LEU A 36 -5.40 -17.03 -1.59
CA LEU A 36 -4.62 -16.76 -0.38
C LEU A 36 -3.17 -16.40 -0.73
N ASN A 37 -2.54 -17.13 -1.65
CA ASN A 37 -1.17 -16.86 -2.07
C ASN A 37 -1.05 -15.50 -2.79
N GLN A 38 -2.05 -15.11 -3.58
CA GLN A 38 -2.09 -13.76 -4.18
C GLN A 38 -2.19 -12.68 -3.11
N LEU A 39 -3.07 -12.86 -2.12
CA LEU A 39 -3.24 -11.93 -1.00
C LEU A 39 -1.94 -11.79 -0.18
N ILE A 40 -1.28 -12.89 0.16
CA ILE A 40 0.00 -12.90 0.88
C ILE A 40 1.07 -12.15 0.09
N THR A 41 1.12 -12.35 -1.22
CA THR A 41 2.10 -11.69 -2.08
C THR A 41 1.90 -10.18 -2.10
N LYS A 42 0.65 -9.72 -2.27
CA LYS A 42 0.30 -8.29 -2.23
C LYS A 42 0.60 -7.68 -0.85
N HIS A 43 0.27 -8.37 0.23
CA HIS A 43 0.57 -7.90 1.59
C HIS A 43 2.08 -7.76 1.83
N ARG A 44 2.89 -8.71 1.35
CA ARG A 44 4.36 -8.63 1.44
C ARG A 44 4.92 -7.42 0.70
N ALA A 45 4.39 -7.09 -0.48
CA ALA A 45 4.82 -5.92 -1.24
C ALA A 45 4.55 -4.63 -0.45
N VAL A 46 3.36 -4.49 0.14
CA VAL A 46 3.00 -3.35 1.00
C VAL A 46 3.95 -3.24 2.19
N GLN A 47 4.21 -4.33 2.91
CA GLN A 47 5.10 -4.33 4.07
C GLN A 47 6.53 -3.88 3.71
N VAL A 48 7.05 -4.31 2.56
CA VAL A 48 8.37 -3.88 2.09
C VAL A 48 8.39 -2.38 1.80
N MET A 49 7.37 -1.89 1.11
CA MET A 49 7.25 -0.45 0.81
C MET A 49 7.10 0.36 2.10
N GLU A 50 6.22 -0.05 3.02
CA GLU A 50 6.00 0.61 4.30
C GLU A 50 7.28 0.67 5.13
N LYS A 51 8.00 -0.44 5.25
CA LYS A 51 9.29 -0.49 5.96
C LYS A 51 10.29 0.49 5.38
N LYS A 52 10.37 0.57 4.06
CA LYS A 52 11.27 1.51 3.37
C LYS A 52 10.83 2.96 3.59
N ILE A 53 9.55 3.26 3.48
CA ILE A 53 9.02 4.61 3.73
C ILE A 53 9.25 5.03 5.18
N ARG A 54 9.03 4.15 6.15
CA ARG A 54 9.34 4.42 7.55
C ARG A 54 10.83 4.74 7.74
N GLN A 55 11.72 3.99 7.09
CA GLN A 55 13.15 4.28 7.10
C GLN A 55 13.49 5.66 6.53
N ILE A 56 12.77 6.12 5.49
CA ILE A 56 12.91 7.46 4.92
C ILE A 56 12.52 8.54 5.93
N ILE A 57 11.38 8.33 6.58
CA ILE A 57 10.83 9.27 7.56
C ILE A 57 11.79 9.39 8.76
N GLU A 58 12.25 8.26 9.30
CA GLU A 58 13.12 8.21 10.49
C GLU A 58 14.52 8.79 10.23
N LYS A 59 15.08 8.59 9.03
CA LYS A 59 16.41 9.12 8.68
C LYS A 59 16.42 10.60 8.28
N GLY A 60 15.25 11.24 8.20
CA GLY A 60 15.11 12.59 7.65
C GLY A 60 15.09 12.55 6.13
N ALA A 61 13.87 12.54 5.57
CA ALA A 61 13.62 12.38 4.13
C ALA A 61 14.42 13.37 3.25
N PHE A 62 14.72 14.55 3.77
CA PHE A 62 15.40 15.64 3.06
C PHE A 62 16.94 15.61 3.16
N THR A 63 17.51 15.10 4.25
CA THR A 63 18.98 15.05 4.42
C THR A 63 19.57 13.84 3.73
N ALA A 64 18.89 12.70 3.83
CA ALA A 64 19.44 11.45 3.35
C ALA A 64 19.46 11.41 1.82
N TRP A 65 18.37 11.84 1.16
CA TRP A 65 18.15 11.57 -0.27
C TRP A 65 17.72 12.81 -1.08
N PRO A 66 18.60 13.83 -1.21
CA PRO A 66 18.28 15.05 -1.94
C PRO A 66 17.97 14.80 -3.43
N ALA A 67 18.59 13.79 -4.05
CA ALA A 67 18.35 13.43 -5.45
C ALA A 67 16.95 12.83 -5.72
N CYS A 68 16.27 12.38 -4.67
CA CYS A 68 14.94 11.78 -4.76
C CYS A 68 13.82 12.77 -4.42
N LEU A 69 14.19 14.01 -4.12
CA LEU A 69 13.27 15.09 -3.81
C LEU A 69 12.75 15.68 -5.12
N LEU A 70 11.42 15.67 -5.28
CA LEU A 70 10.74 16.36 -6.36
C LEU A 70 9.95 17.55 -5.79
N PRO A 71 9.85 18.65 -6.55
CA PRO A 71 8.92 19.72 -6.23
C PRO A 71 7.49 19.16 -6.21
N SER A 72 6.69 19.64 -5.26
CA SER A 72 5.31 19.20 -5.04
C SER A 72 4.51 19.23 -6.34
N ASP A 73 4.03 18.06 -6.78
CA ASP A 73 3.14 17.94 -7.93
C ASP A 73 1.77 17.36 -7.51
N ARG A 74 0.85 17.23 -8.47
CA ARG A 74 -0.40 16.52 -8.23
C ARG A 74 -0.10 15.06 -7.89
N ALA A 75 -0.76 14.55 -6.84
CA ALA A 75 -0.52 13.21 -6.31
C ALA A 75 -0.54 12.10 -7.38
N ASN A 76 -1.46 12.18 -8.36
CA ASN A 76 -1.58 11.20 -9.42
C ASN A 76 -0.49 11.33 -10.50
N GLN A 77 0.02 12.53 -10.76
CA GLN A 77 1.08 12.73 -11.75
C GLN A 77 2.41 12.13 -11.27
N VAL A 78 2.70 12.20 -9.97
CA VAL A 78 3.89 11.54 -9.40
C VAL A 78 3.80 10.02 -9.52
N ILE A 79 2.60 9.46 -9.39
CA ILE A 79 2.37 8.04 -9.59
C ILE A 79 2.67 7.65 -11.05
N GLU A 80 2.15 8.39 -12.01
CA GLU A 80 2.42 8.15 -13.44
C GLU A 80 3.92 8.23 -13.75
N ARG A 81 4.63 9.23 -13.22
CA ARG A 81 6.09 9.36 -13.39
C ARG A 81 6.86 8.18 -12.82
N LEU A 82 6.49 7.72 -11.62
CA LEU A 82 7.08 6.53 -11.00
C LEU A 82 6.87 5.27 -11.85
N LEU A 83 5.66 5.09 -12.39
CA LEU A 83 5.31 3.97 -13.25
C LEU A 83 6.02 4.04 -14.62
N GLN A 84 6.35 5.24 -15.10
CA GLN A 84 7.18 5.47 -16.30
C GLN A 84 8.68 5.28 -16.04
N GLY A 85 9.09 4.92 -14.82
CA GLY A 85 10.46 4.60 -14.48
C GLY A 85 11.28 5.76 -13.91
N GLN A 86 10.65 6.91 -13.63
CA GLN A 86 11.31 8.02 -12.94
C GLN A 86 11.35 7.79 -11.43
N GLY A 87 12.25 8.50 -10.73
CA GLY A 87 12.43 8.39 -9.29
C GLY A 87 13.59 7.49 -8.89
N CYS A 88 13.81 7.36 -7.59
CA CYS A 88 14.97 6.67 -7.06
C CYS A 88 14.74 5.16 -6.96
N PRO A 89 15.68 4.35 -7.48
CA PRO A 89 15.55 2.90 -7.44
C PRO A 89 15.73 2.37 -6.01
N TYR A 90 15.01 1.31 -5.69
CA TYR A 90 15.20 0.52 -4.49
C TYR A 90 14.94 -0.94 -4.80
N GLU A 91 15.87 -1.80 -4.40
CA GLU A 91 15.73 -3.23 -4.57
C GLU A 91 15.62 -3.90 -3.20
N ALA A 92 14.64 -4.80 -3.07
CA ALA A 92 14.48 -5.61 -1.86
C ALA A 92 13.85 -6.95 -2.19
N LYS A 93 14.48 -8.03 -1.72
CA LYS A 93 14.00 -9.42 -1.90
C LYS A 93 13.77 -9.78 -3.38
N GLY A 94 14.64 -9.30 -4.28
CA GLY A 94 14.55 -9.52 -5.73
C GLY A 94 13.45 -8.72 -6.44
N LEU A 95 12.73 -7.86 -5.72
CA LEU A 95 11.73 -6.96 -6.27
C LEU A 95 12.32 -5.55 -6.44
N HIS A 96 12.00 -4.95 -7.58
CA HIS A 96 12.41 -3.61 -7.93
C HIS A 96 11.28 -2.63 -7.64
N TYR A 97 11.64 -1.56 -6.94
CA TYR A 97 10.77 -0.46 -6.58
C TYR A 97 11.39 0.84 -7.03
N ARG A 98 10.55 1.87 -7.18
CA ARG A 98 10.98 3.25 -7.30
C ARG A 98 10.25 4.09 -6.28
N PHE A 99 10.90 5.11 -5.75
CA PHE A 99 10.28 6.03 -4.81
C PHE A 99 10.67 7.48 -5.10
N VAL A 100 9.81 8.38 -4.67
CA VAL A 100 9.97 9.83 -4.74
C VAL A 100 9.54 10.43 -3.41
N ILE A 101 10.21 11.51 -3.02
CA ILE A 101 9.90 12.30 -1.84
C ILE A 101 9.45 13.67 -2.33
N GLU A 102 8.35 14.17 -1.79
CA GLU A 102 7.77 15.46 -2.15
C GLU A 102 7.62 16.32 -0.90
N ALA A 103 8.14 17.55 -1.01
CA ALA A 103 7.97 18.60 -0.02
C ALA A 103 6.65 19.34 -0.32
N LEU A 104 5.58 19.06 0.44
CA LEU A 104 4.27 19.69 0.22
C LEU A 104 4.19 21.11 0.81
N GLY A 105 5.14 21.47 1.67
CA GLY A 105 5.24 22.80 2.27
C GLY A 105 4.60 22.90 3.66
N THR A 106 4.57 24.13 4.17
CA THR A 106 4.02 24.44 5.50
C THR A 106 2.51 24.67 5.42
N TYR A 107 1.80 24.18 6.43
CA TYR A 107 0.35 24.33 6.59
C TYR A 107 0.07 25.05 7.92
N PRO A 108 0.00 26.39 7.93
CA PRO A 108 -0.16 27.18 9.16
C PRO A 108 -1.41 26.86 9.97
N CYS A 109 -2.50 26.51 9.27
CA CYS A 109 -3.79 26.17 9.86
C CYS A 109 -3.92 24.71 10.30
N MET A 110 -2.94 23.86 10.00
CA MET A 110 -2.82 22.55 10.62
C MET A 110 -1.79 22.65 11.73
N GLN A 111 -2.26 22.55 12.97
CA GLN A 111 -1.46 22.84 14.15
C GLN A 111 -1.36 21.62 15.04
N SER A 112 -0.34 21.60 15.88
CA SER A 112 -0.18 20.59 16.92
C SER A 112 0.23 21.27 18.22
N VAL A 113 -0.21 20.70 19.34
CA VAL A 113 0.19 21.15 20.68
C VAL A 113 1.14 20.11 21.25
N VAL A 114 2.39 20.50 21.46
CA VAL A 114 3.43 19.64 22.05
C VAL A 114 4.08 20.43 23.17
N GLU A 115 4.17 19.83 24.36
CA GLU A 115 4.74 20.49 25.55
C GLU A 115 4.12 21.87 25.85
N ASN A 116 2.80 21.98 25.67
CA ASN A 116 2.04 23.21 25.87
C ASN A 116 2.41 24.37 24.92
N ARG A 117 3.08 24.08 23.80
CA ARG A 117 3.41 25.04 22.74
C ARG A 117 2.68 24.71 21.45
N LEU A 118 2.25 25.75 20.75
CA LEU A 118 1.63 25.64 19.44
C LEU A 118 2.70 25.50 18.36
N HIS A 119 2.49 24.58 17.44
CA HIS A 119 3.36 24.34 16.31
C HIS A 119 2.51 24.25 15.04
N SER A 120 2.99 24.84 13.95
CA SER A 120 2.44 24.55 12.62
C SER A 120 3.07 23.26 12.06
N THR A 121 2.48 22.69 11.03
CA THR A 121 2.99 21.47 10.41
C THR A 121 3.61 21.71 9.04
N TYR A 122 4.75 21.05 8.79
CA TYR A 122 5.31 20.90 7.46
C TYR A 122 4.99 19.52 6.92
N HIS A 123 4.42 19.45 5.73
CA HIS A 123 3.94 18.19 5.17
C HIS A 123 4.88 17.66 4.12
N TRP A 124 5.03 16.35 4.16
CA TRP A 124 5.80 15.58 3.22
C TRP A 124 4.94 14.47 2.64
N ARG A 125 5.29 14.03 1.44
CA ARG A 125 4.67 12.87 0.82
C ARG A 125 5.76 11.98 0.24
N VAL A 126 5.69 10.70 0.55
CA VAL A 126 6.54 9.69 -0.07
C VAL A 126 5.64 8.82 -0.91
N THR A 127 6.00 8.66 -2.18
CA THR A 127 5.29 7.77 -3.10
C THR A 127 6.28 6.70 -3.54
N MET A 128 5.86 5.44 -3.43
CA MET A 128 6.66 4.28 -3.81
C MET A 128 5.84 3.38 -4.72
N ALA A 129 6.42 2.91 -5.81
CA ALA A 129 5.80 2.03 -6.78
C ALA A 129 6.63 0.76 -6.95
N SER A 130 5.96 -0.38 -7.06
CA SER A 130 6.56 -1.65 -7.46
C SER A 130 6.57 -1.79 -8.99
N THR A 131 7.34 -2.77 -9.47
CA THR A 131 7.33 -3.24 -10.87
C THR A 131 5.97 -3.79 -11.29
N ASP A 132 5.23 -4.41 -10.36
CA ASP A 132 3.85 -4.89 -10.56
C ASP A 132 2.82 -3.75 -10.52
N ARG A 133 3.27 -2.50 -10.58
CA ARG A 133 2.45 -1.27 -10.56
C ARG A 133 1.62 -1.09 -9.29
N ASP A 134 1.94 -1.80 -8.21
CA ASP A 134 1.39 -1.51 -6.89
C ASP A 134 2.01 -0.22 -6.36
N VAL A 135 1.21 0.68 -5.80
CA VAL A 135 1.66 2.00 -5.37
C VAL A 135 1.24 2.27 -3.94
N LEU A 136 2.22 2.62 -3.10
CA LEU A 136 2.01 3.09 -1.74
C LEU A 136 2.41 4.55 -1.62
N GLN A 137 1.48 5.38 -1.16
CA GLN A 137 1.70 6.80 -0.89
C GLN A 137 1.41 7.09 0.58
N ILE A 138 2.37 7.71 1.26
CA ILE A 138 2.23 8.09 2.67
C ILE A 138 2.47 9.58 2.80
N ARG A 139 1.54 10.28 3.45
CA ARG A 139 1.68 11.67 3.84
C ARG A 139 2.00 11.74 5.32
N PHE A 140 3.00 12.52 5.68
CA PHE A 140 3.36 12.75 7.08
C PHE A 140 3.62 14.24 7.35
N ALA A 141 3.45 14.64 8.60
CA ALA A 141 3.70 15.98 9.09
C ALA A 141 4.84 15.99 10.10
N GLN A 142 5.69 17.01 9.99
CA GLN A 142 6.68 17.37 10.99
C GLN A 142 6.29 18.70 11.62
N LEU A 143 6.69 18.89 12.87
CA LEU A 143 6.47 20.14 13.57
C LEU A 143 7.43 21.20 13.02
N VAL A 144 6.92 22.40 12.83
CA VAL A 144 7.71 23.60 12.54
C VAL A 144 7.29 24.72 13.48
N ALA A 145 8.04 25.83 13.43
CA ALA A 145 7.67 27.03 14.17
C ALA A 145 6.22 27.44 13.85
N GLU A 146 5.53 27.95 14.85
CA GLU A 146 4.18 28.49 14.70
C GLU A 146 4.14 29.54 13.59
N GLN A 147 3.17 29.39 12.69
CA GLN A 147 2.86 30.36 11.65
C GLN A 147 1.41 30.82 11.78
N PRO A 148 1.13 32.10 11.47
CA PRO A 148 -0.21 32.64 11.58
C PRO A 148 -1.16 31.93 10.61
N CYS A 149 -2.25 31.40 11.15
CA CYS A 149 -3.34 30.84 10.36
C CYS A 149 -4.33 31.96 9.97
N THR A 150 -4.61 32.10 8.68
CA THR A 150 -5.58 33.09 8.16
C THR A 150 -7.03 32.59 8.22
N SER A 151 -7.25 31.32 8.54
CA SER A 151 -8.59 30.73 8.69
C SER A 151 -9.18 31.01 10.08
N ARG A 152 -10.51 31.02 10.18
CA ARG A 152 -11.24 31.30 11.43
C ARG A 152 -10.96 30.29 12.54
N SER A 153 -10.55 29.07 12.20
CA SER A 153 -10.25 28.02 13.20
C SER A 153 -9.11 27.12 12.72
N PRO A 154 -8.03 26.96 13.50
CA PRO A 154 -7.00 25.97 13.21
C PRO A 154 -7.53 24.55 13.43
N MET A 155 -7.06 23.62 12.61
CA MET A 155 -7.30 22.18 12.77
C MET A 155 -6.13 21.55 13.50
N PHE A 156 -6.40 20.87 14.61
CA PHE A 156 -5.36 20.18 15.37
C PHE A 156 -5.10 18.78 14.81
N VAL A 157 -3.85 18.50 14.48
CA VAL A 157 -3.37 17.21 13.96
C VAL A 157 -2.21 16.70 14.79
N LYS A 158 -2.11 15.38 14.95
CA LYS A 158 -0.93 14.75 15.56
C LYS A 158 0.22 14.77 14.54
N PRO A 159 1.47 15.03 14.96
CA PRO A 159 2.62 14.90 14.08
C PRO A 159 2.85 13.43 13.71
N GLY A 160 3.56 13.20 12.62
CA GLY A 160 3.80 11.86 12.07
C GLY A 160 2.89 11.54 10.89
N ILE A 161 2.51 10.28 10.72
CA ILE A 161 1.73 9.82 9.56
C ILE A 161 0.31 10.38 9.63
N LEU A 162 -0.10 11.10 8.59
CA LEU A 162 -1.42 11.71 8.47
C LEU A 162 -2.37 10.88 7.62
N SER A 163 -1.87 10.35 6.51
CA SER A 163 -2.67 9.53 5.61
C SER A 163 -1.80 8.56 4.82
N TRP A 164 -2.43 7.48 4.38
CA TRP A 164 -1.83 6.48 3.52
C TRP A 164 -2.84 6.15 2.42
N ARG A 165 -2.32 5.89 1.22
CA ARG A 165 -3.09 5.47 0.07
C ARG A 165 -2.36 4.32 -0.59
N PHE A 166 -3.06 3.20 -0.74
CA PHE A 166 -2.55 2.05 -1.46
C PHE A 166 -3.40 1.83 -2.71
N LEU A 167 -2.75 1.75 -3.86
CA LEU A 167 -3.38 1.51 -5.15
C LEU A 167 -2.81 0.22 -5.72
N LEU A 168 -3.72 -0.70 -6.04
CA LEU A 168 -3.44 -1.92 -6.77
C LEU A 168 -3.67 -1.64 -8.26
N ALA A 169 -2.75 -2.14 -9.09
CA ALA A 169 -2.97 -2.26 -10.52
C ALA A 169 -3.61 -3.60 -10.88
#